data_AF-A0A832SK07-F1
#
_entry.id   AF-A0A832SK07-F1
#
_cell.length_a   1.000
_cell.length_b   1.000
_cell.length_c   1.000
_cell.angle_alpha   90.00
_cell.angle_beta   90.00
_cell.angle_gamma   90.00
#
_symmetry.space_group_name_H-M   'P 1'
#
loop_
_entity.id
_entity.type
_entity.pdbx_description
1 polymer ?
#
loop_
_entity_poly.entity_id
_entity_poly.type
_entity_poly.pdbx_seq_one_letter_code
_entity_poly.pdbx_strand_id
1 'polypeptide(L)' 'MVKRRINQDKQDRTSVYILSSLRDKLNLKNGDVVDIDFENDVIVMRLVEEEDIIEDPNMMN' A
#
# COMPACT_ATOMS: atom_id res chain seq x y z
N MET A 1 -7.65 -1.20 -22.61
CA MET A 1 -7.80 -2.09 -21.44
C MET A 1 -6.50 -2.01 -20.64
N VAL A 2 -6.46 -1.27 -19.54
CA VAL A 2 -5.25 -1.18 -18.71
C VAL A 2 -5.16 -2.47 -17.90
N LYS A 3 -4.20 -3.33 -18.23
CA LYS A 3 -3.95 -4.56 -17.49
C LYS A 3 -3.40 -4.17 -16.11
N ARG A 4 -4.18 -4.35 -15.06
CA ARG A 4 -3.73 -4.22 -13.66
C ARG A 4 -2.65 -5.27 -13.43
N ARG A 5 -1.46 -4.86 -12.99
CA ARG A 5 -0.37 -5.77 -12.60
C ARG A 5 -0.20 -5.63 -11.09
N ILE A 6 -0.86 -6.53 -10.35
CA ILE A 6 -0.71 -6.66 -8.91
C ILE A 6 0.50 -7.58 -8.70
N ASN A 7 1.58 -7.06 -8.12
CA ASN A 7 2.70 -7.88 -7.67
C ASN A 7 2.46 -8.18 -6.19
N GLN A 8 2.17 -9.44 -5.86
CA GLN A 8 2.21 -9.95 -4.49
C GLN A 8 3.64 -10.42 -4.20
N ASP A 9 4.23 -9.97 -3.10
CA ASP A 9 5.52 -10.46 -2.65
C ASP A 9 5.39 -11.77 -1.84
N LYS A 10 6.52 -12.32 -1.39
CA LYS A 10 6.56 -13.59 -0.63
C LYS A 10 5.88 -13.50 0.75
N GLN A 11 5.47 -12.31 1.17
CA GLN A 11 4.75 -12.04 2.42
C GLN A 11 3.28 -11.68 2.16
N ASP A 12 2.77 -12.01 0.97
CA ASP A 12 1.41 -11.68 0.49
C ASP A 12 1.09 -10.18 0.46
N ARG A 13 2.11 -9.32 0.48
CA ARG A 13 1.92 -7.87 0.40
C ARG A 13 1.65 -7.50 -1.05
N THR A 14 0.50 -6.89 -1.29
CA THR A 14 0.15 -6.32 -2.58
C THR A 14 0.89 -5.00 -2.78
N SER A 15 1.80 -4.96 -3.75
CA SER A 15 2.50 -3.73 -4.14
C SER A 15 1.76 -3.00 -5.26
N VAL A 16 1.56 -1.70 -5.09
CA VAL A 16 1.04 -0.79 -6.13
C VAL A 16 2.13 0.15 -6.63
N TYR A 17 2.21 0.30 -7.95
CA TYR A 17 3.09 1.28 -8.57
C TYR A 17 2.33 2.58 -8.78
N ILE A 18 2.86 3.67 -8.23
CA ILE A 18 2.36 5.03 -8.46
C ILE A 18 3.39 5.86 -9.23
N LEU A 19 2.93 6.90 -9.92
CA LEU A 19 3.80 7.85 -10.62
C LEU A 19 4.72 8.56 -9.62
N SER A 20 5.98 8.81 -10.01
CA SER A 20 6.94 9.52 -9.16
C SER A 20 6.44 10.89 -8.71
N SER A 21 5.76 11.63 -9.60
CA SER A 21 5.15 12.92 -9.25
C SER A 21 4.06 12.82 -8.18
N LEU A 22 3.27 11.75 -8.19
CA LEU A 22 2.25 11.50 -7.17
C LEU A 22 2.89 11.08 -5.84
N ARG A 23 3.89 10.19 -5.91
CA ARG A 23 4.68 9.77 -4.75
C ARG A 23 5.30 10.98 -4.04
N ASP A 24 5.98 11.84 -4.79
CA ASP A 24 6.67 13.01 -4.23
C ASP A 24 5.67 14.03 -3.67
N LYS A 25 4.50 14.21 -4.31
CA LYS A 25 3.42 15.08 -3.81
C LYS A 25 2.80 14.58 -2.50
N LEU A 26 2.71 13.26 -2.34
CA LEU A 26 2.20 12.61 -1.13
C LEU A 26 3.30 12.37 -0.08
N ASN A 27 4.54 12.80 -0.34
CA ASN A 27 5.72 12.58 0.50
C ASN A 27 5.94 11.09 0.85
N LEU A 28 5.61 10.20 -0.09
CA LEU A 28 5.78 8.76 0.05
C LEU A 28 7.21 8.35 -0.34
N LYS A 29 7.73 7.30 0.30
CA LYS A 29 8.96 6.62 -0.06
C LYS A 29 8.64 5.22 -0.59
N ASN A 30 9.60 4.66 -1.33
CA ASN A 30 9.46 3.28 -1.78
C ASN A 30 9.48 2.35 -0.56
N GLY A 31 8.44 1.54 -0.41
CA GLY A 31 8.29 0.62 0.72
C GLY A 31 7.38 1.14 1.83
N ASP A 32 6.92 2.40 1.74
CA ASP A 32 5.91 2.92 2.66
C ASP A 32 4.62 2.09 2.55
N VAL A 33 4.01 1.80 3.70
CA VAL A 33 2.75 1.09 3.79
C VAL A 33 1.61 2.11 3.71
N VAL A 34 0.66 1.83 2.84
CA VAL A 34 -0.54 2.64 2.66
C VAL A 34 -1.77 1.76 2.79
N ASP A 35 -2.80 2.30 3.42
CA ASP A 35 -4.13 1.72 3.40
C ASP A 35 -4.86 2.19 2.13
N ILE A 36 -5.57 1.27 1.48
CA ILE A 36 -6.26 1.51 0.21
C ILE A 36 -7.70 1.06 0.37
N ASP A 37 -8.61 2.02 0.37
CA ASP A 37 -10.04 1.78 0.49
C ASP A 37 -10.79 2.23 -0.77
N PHE A 38 -12.04 1.78 -0.91
CA PHE A 38 -12.94 2.15 -1.98
C PHE A 38 -14.18 2.85 -1.43
N GLU A 39 -14.19 4.18 -1.52
CA GLU A 39 -15.27 5.01 -1.01
C GLU A 39 -15.95 5.75 -2.16
N ASN A 40 -17.28 5.64 -2.27
CA ASN A 40 -18.09 6.37 -3.27
C ASN A 40 -17.55 6.27 -4.72
N ASP A 41 -17.18 5.06 -5.15
CA ASP A 41 -16.59 4.77 -6.47
C ASP A 41 -15.19 5.38 -6.71
N VAL A 42 -14.53 5.85 -5.64
CA VAL A 42 -13.18 6.41 -5.68
C VAL A 42 -12.22 5.57 -4.86
N ILE A 43 -10.99 5.40 -5.34
CA ILE A 43 -9.91 4.79 -4.56
C ILE A 43 -9.34 5.86 -3.63
N VAL A 44 -9.37 5.59 -2.32
CA VAL A 44 -8.79 6.45 -1.28
C VAL A 44 -7.52 5.77 -0.77
N MET A 45 -6.42 6.52 -0.70
CA MET A 45 -5.15 6.04 -0.15
C MET A 45 -4.79 6.86 1.09
N ARG A 46 -4.44 6.18 2.19
CA ARG A 46 -4.03 6.79 3.46
C ARG A 46 -2.66 6.26 3.88
N LEU A 47 -1.81 7.11 4.44
CA LEU A 47 -0.57 6.64 5.05
C LEU A 47 -0.91 5.87 6.33
N VAL A 48 -0.30 4.72 6.55
CA VAL A 48 -0.42 3.98 7.81
C VAL A 48 0.68 4.46 8.74
N GLU A 49 0.32 4.91 9.95
CA GLU A 49 1.30 5.23 10.98
C GLU A 49 1.84 3.93 11.60
N GLU A 50 3.12 3.90 11.98
CA GLU A 50 3.78 2.66 12.48
C GLU A 50 3.09 2.06 13.72
N GLU A 51 2.37 2.86 14.50
CA GLU A 51 1.63 2.42 15.70
C GLU A 51 0.37 1.60 15.37
N ASP A 52 -0.14 1.68 14.13
CA ASP A 52 -1.34 0.96 13.68
C ASP A 52 -1.01 -0.38 12.99
N ILE A 53 0.28 -0.71 12.83
CA ILE A 53 0.71 -2.00 12.30
C ILE A 53 0.59 -3.04 13.42
N ILE A 54 -0.54 -3.75 13.45
CA ILE A 54 -0.66 -4.96 14.26
C ILE A 54 0.27 -6.02 13.65
N GLU A 55 1.44 -6.24 14.25
CA GLU A 55 2.27 -7.41 13.94
C GLU A 55 1.46 -8.67 14.27
N ASP A 56 1.17 -9.51 13.28
CA ASP A 56 0.51 -10.78 13.51
C ASP A 56 1.39 -11.63 14.46
N PRO A 57 0.93 -11.96 15.68
CA PRO A 57 1.71 -12.71 16.67
C PRO A 57 2.10 -14.12 16.19
N ASN A 58 1.57 -14.59 15.06
CA ASN A 58 1.94 -15.87 14.46
C ASN A 58 3.20 -15.82 13.57
N MET A 59 3.86 -14.66 13.42
CA MET A 59 5.08 -14.54 12.60
C MET A 59 6.39 -15.00 13.30
N MET A 60 6.33 -15.48 14.54
CA MET A 60 7.50 -15.96 15.31
C MET A 60 7.66 -17.49 15.37
N ASN A 61 6.94 -18.27 14.56
CA ASN A 61 7.11 -19.73 14.46
C ASN A 61 7.81 -20.17 13.18
#